data_AF-A0A1B6GCA6-F1
#
_entry.id   AF-A0A1B6GCA6-F1
#
_cell.length_a   1.000
_cell.length_b   1.000
_cell.length_c   1.000
_cell.angle_alpha   90.00
_cell.angle_beta   90.00
_cell.angle_gamma   90.00
#
_symmetry.space_group_name_H-M   'P 1'
#
loop_
_entity.id
_entity.type
_entity.pdbx_description
1 polymer ?
#
loop_
_entity_poly.entity_id
_entity_poly.type
_entity_poly.pdbx_seq_one_letter_code
_entity_poly.pdbx_strand_id
1 'polypeptide(L)'
;NTFGIFAARFRIFYTAINLNVTTIETVTLACCALHNFLRTKSRGYIPVEATDRENFEEGRIELGERCNPELIHNLQRRSGGQILKEAKDVQHQFTVYFNGEGAVPWQE
;
A
#
# COMPACT_ATOMS: atom_id res chain seq x y z
N ASN A 1 -0.13 9.42 -0.71
CA ASN A 1 -0.44 8.06 -1.24
C ASN A 1 0.80 7.44 -1.89
N THR A 2 1.72 6.85 -1.12
CA THR A 2 3.05 6.45 -1.65
C THR A 2 3.02 5.16 -2.46
N PHE A 3 2.34 4.12 -1.98
CA PHE A 3 2.26 2.84 -2.68
C PHE A 3 1.54 2.94 -4.03
N GLY A 4 0.46 3.71 -4.12
CA GLY A 4 -0.25 3.94 -5.39
C GLY A 4 0.62 4.64 -6.43
N ILE A 5 1.40 5.65 -6.02
CA ILE A 5 2.34 6.34 -6.90
C ILE A 5 3.42 5.37 -7.41
N PHE A 6 3.95 4.52 -6.52
CA PHE A 6 4.98 3.55 -6.89
C PHE A 6 4.44 2.48 -7.84
N ALA A 7 3.24 1.96 -7.60
CA ALA A 7 2.58 1.03 -8.51
C ALA A 7 2.27 1.64 -9.89
N ALA A 8 1.91 2.92 -9.93
CA ALA A 8 1.65 3.64 -11.18
C ALA A 8 2.94 3.96 -11.98
N ARG A 9 4.09 4.09 -11.30
CA ARG A 9 5.36 4.51 -11.94
C ARG A 9 6.32 3.36 -12.19
N PHE A 10 6.36 2.38 -11.30
CA PHE A 10 7.24 1.24 -11.41
C PHE A 10 6.40 -0.03 -11.50
N ARG A 11 6.35 -0.59 -12.71
CA ARG A 11 5.57 -1.79 -13.03
C ARG A 11 5.85 -2.97 -12.09
N ILE A 12 7.03 -3.03 -11.49
CA ILE A 12 7.41 -4.08 -10.54
C ILE A 12 6.48 -4.14 -9.32
N PHE A 13 5.90 -3.02 -8.88
CA PHE A 13 4.96 -3.00 -7.75
C PHE A 13 3.51 -3.25 -8.18
N TYR A 14 3.24 -3.40 -9.48
CA TYR A 14 1.88 -3.65 -9.99
C TYR A 14 1.49 -5.14 -9.95
N THR A 15 2.47 -6.04 -9.89
CA THR A 15 2.28 -7.49 -9.91
C THR A 15 2.88 -8.15 -8.68
N ALA A 16 2.53 -9.41 -8.43
CA ALA A 16 3.18 -10.21 -7.40
C ALA A 16 4.71 -10.21 -7.61
N ILE A 17 5.44 -9.91 -6.54
CA ILE A 17 6.89 -9.72 -6.58
C ILE A 17 7.55 -11.07 -6.28
N ASN A 18 8.13 -11.69 -7.30
CA ASN A 18 8.87 -12.94 -7.17
C ASN A 18 10.37 -12.67 -6.97
N LEU A 19 10.70 -11.94 -5.91
CA LEU A 19 12.08 -11.64 -5.51
C LEU A 19 12.26 -11.99 -4.04
N ASN A 20 13.49 -12.37 -3.66
CA ASN A 20 13.82 -12.53 -2.25
C ASN A 20 13.74 -11.19 -1.51
N VAL A 21 13.57 -11.24 -0.19
CA VAL A 21 13.35 -10.05 0.66
C VAL A 21 14.50 -9.05 0.53
N THR A 22 15.75 -9.51 0.60
CA THR A 22 16.94 -8.65 0.53
C THR A 22 17.06 -7.90 -0.81
N THR A 23 16.66 -8.54 -1.91
CA THR A 23 16.69 -7.95 -3.24
C THR A 23 15.56 -6.94 -3.40
N ILE A 24 14.35 -7.26 -2.93
CA ILE A 24 13.23 -6.30 -3.05
C ILE A 24 13.44 -5.06 -2.17
N GLU A 25 14.12 -5.19 -1.02
CA GLU A 25 14.53 -4.03 -0.22
C GLU A 25 15.44 -3.10 -1.04
N THR A 26 16.46 -3.66 -1.67
CA THR A 26 17.40 -2.90 -2.52
C THR A 26 16.68 -2.24 -3.70
N VAL A 27 15.78 -2.98 -4.36
CA VAL A 27 14.98 -2.44 -5.46
C VAL A 27 14.06 -1.31 -5.00
N THR A 28 13.42 -1.47 -3.84
CA THR A 28 12.54 -0.44 -3.27
C THR A 28 13.31 0.84 -2.98
N LEU A 29 14.50 0.74 -2.38
CA LEU A 29 15.37 1.88 -2.11
C LEU A 29 15.85 2.54 -3.41
N ALA A 30 16.21 1.76 -4.43
CA ALA A 30 16.59 2.27 -5.74
C ALA A 30 15.43 3.03 -6.42
N CYS A 31 14.20 2.50 -6.33
CA CYS A 31 13.00 3.18 -6.80
C CYS A 31 12.76 4.50 -6.05
N CYS A 32 12.95 4.53 -4.72
CA CYS A 32 12.87 5.77 -3.93
C CYS A 32 13.90 6.82 -4.38
N ALA A 33 15.16 6.42 -4.55
CA ALA A 33 16.22 7.32 -4.99
C ALA A 33 15.93 7.88 -6.39
N LEU A 34 15.52 7.02 -7.33
CA LEU A 34 15.17 7.42 -8.69
C LEU A 34 13.94 8.32 -8.72
N HIS A 35 12.91 8.00 -7.94
CA HIS A 35 11.72 8.82 -7.80
C HIS A 35 12.06 10.22 -7.31
N ASN A 36 12.88 10.33 -6.25
CA ASN A 36 13.32 11.62 -5.71
C ASN A 36 14.12 12.42 -6.74
N PHE A 37 15.05 11.76 -7.44
CA PHE A 37 15.83 12.40 -8.51
C PHE A 37 14.94 12.95 -9.62
N LEU A 38 13.98 12.15 -10.12
CA LEU A 38 13.08 12.55 -11.20
C LEU A 38 12.12 13.67 -10.75
N ARG A 39 11.65 13.66 -9.50
CA ARG A 39 10.87 14.77 -8.95
C ARG A 39 11.62 16.09 -8.99
N THR A 40 12.93 16.09 -8.73
CA THR A 40 13.74 17.32 -8.74
C THR A 40 14.16 17.75 -10.14
N LYS A 41 14.46 16.79 -11.03
CA LYS A 41 15.11 17.08 -12.32
C LYS A 41 14.17 17.09 -13.52
N SER A 42 13.03 16.42 -13.45
CA SER A 42 12.10 16.28 -14.57
C SER A 42 10.82 17.06 -14.33
N ARG A 43 10.66 18.19 -15.03
CA ARG A 43 9.40 18.94 -15.06
C ARG A 43 8.30 18.04 -15.62
N GLY A 44 7.23 17.82 -14.85
CA GLY A 44 6.10 16.97 -15.25
C GLY A 44 6.26 15.47 -14.95
N TYR A 45 7.31 15.04 -14.23
CA TYR A 45 7.40 13.64 -13.79
C TYR A 45 6.18 13.24 -12.94
N ILE A 46 5.77 14.13 -12.04
CA ILE A 46 4.58 13.97 -11.20
C ILE A 46 3.78 15.27 -11.24
N PRO A 47 2.46 15.22 -11.52
CA PRO A 47 1.56 16.35 -11.36
C PRO A 47 1.63 16.89 -9.94
N VAL A 48 1.56 18.21 -9.80
CA VAL A 48 1.66 18.87 -8.49
C VAL A 48 0.55 18.41 -7.54
N GLU A 49 -0.59 18.09 -8.12
CA GLU A 49 -1.81 17.66 -7.49
C GLU A 49 -1.72 16.22 -6.98
N ALA A 50 -0.80 15.40 -7.50
CA ALA A 50 -0.76 13.96 -7.18
C ALA A 50 -0.07 13.63 -5.83
N THR A 51 0.56 14.61 -5.17
CA THR A 51 1.29 14.40 -3.91
C THR A 51 0.79 15.35 -2.83
N ASP A 52 0.78 14.87 -1.58
CA ASP A 52 0.44 15.69 -0.43
C ASP A 52 1.50 16.80 -0.24
N ARG A 53 1.08 18.01 0.11
CA ARG A 53 1.96 19.17 0.33
C ARG A 53 1.76 19.72 1.73
N GLU A 54 2.86 20.04 2.40
CA GLU A 54 2.81 20.71 3.69
C GLU A 54 2.82 22.23 3.49
N ASN A 55 1.79 22.89 3.99
CA ASN A 55 1.74 24.33 4.14
C ASN A 55 2.26 24.68 5.53
N PHE A 56 3.54 25.05 5.61
CA PHE A 56 4.23 25.38 6.86
C PHE A 56 3.71 26.68 7.50
N GLU A 57 3.12 27.59 6.74
CA GLU A 57 2.57 28.86 7.24
C GLU A 57 1.28 28.61 8.03
N GLU A 58 0.41 27.72 7.53
CA GLU A 58 -0.88 27.40 8.16
C GLU A 58 -0.84 26.16 9.06
N GLY A 59 0.28 25.42 9.06
CA GLY A 59 0.42 24.16 9.78
C GLY A 59 -0.52 23.06 9.25
N ARG A 60 -0.85 23.09 7.96
CA ARG A 60 -1.84 22.20 7.33
C ARG A 60 -1.19 21.34 6.24
N ILE A 61 -1.76 20.15 6.03
CA ILE A 61 -1.41 19.27 4.92
C ILE A 61 -2.49 19.40 3.85
N GLU A 62 -2.09 19.89 2.68
CA GLU A 62 -2.89 19.87 1.46
C GLU A 62 -2.80 18.47 0.87
N LEU A 63 -3.93 17.76 0.86
CA LEU A 63 -3.99 16.40 0.34
C LEU A 63 -3.94 16.42 -1.20
N GLY A 64 -3.10 15.54 -1.77
CA GLY A 64 -3.09 15.33 -3.22
C GLY A 64 -4.32 14.53 -3.70
N GLU A 65 -4.44 14.39 -5.02
CA GLU A 65 -5.47 13.61 -5.70
C GLU A 65 -5.58 12.21 -5.11
N ARG A 66 -6.81 11.86 -4.73
CA ARG A 66 -7.18 10.53 -4.25
C ARG A 66 -8.35 10.04 -5.09
N CYS A 67 -8.50 8.73 -5.22
CA CYS A 67 -9.70 8.18 -5.83
C CYS A 67 -10.92 8.70 -5.06
N ASN A 68 -11.89 9.27 -5.78
CA ASN A 68 -13.16 9.66 -5.19
C ASN A 68 -13.77 8.41 -4.53
N PRO A 69 -14.04 8.42 -3.22
CA PRO A 69 -14.66 7.29 -2.55
C PRO A 69 -16.02 6.89 -3.17
N GLU A 70 -16.73 7.82 -3.82
CA GLU A 70 -17.96 7.52 -4.56
C GLU A 70 -17.72 6.73 -5.87
N LEU A 71 -16.51 6.80 -6.44
CA LEU A 71 -16.10 5.99 -7.61
C LEU A 71 -15.62 4.59 -7.20
N ILE A 72 -15.25 4.41 -5.92
CA ILE A 72 -14.96 3.11 -5.33
C ILE A 72 -16.31 2.45 -5.03
N HIS A 73 -16.92 1.90 -6.07
CA HIS A 73 -18.10 1.06 -5.91
C HIS A 73 -17.77 -0.06 -4.93
N ASN A 74 -18.67 -0.31 -3.98
CA ASN A 74 -18.57 -1.46 -3.10
C ASN A 74 -18.29 -2.70 -3.95
N LEU A 75 -17.23 -3.44 -3.64
CA LEU A 75 -16.96 -4.72 -4.27
C LEU A 75 -18.25 -5.53 -4.16
N GLN A 76 -18.79 -5.96 -5.30
CA GLN A 76 -20.00 -6.76 -5.30
C GLN A 76 -19.73 -7.98 -4.43
N ARG A 77 -20.45 -8.08 -3.31
CA ARG A 77 -20.33 -9.22 -2.39
C ARG A 77 -20.60 -10.47 -3.23
N ARG A 78 -19.60 -11.34 -3.39
CA ARG A 78 -19.83 -12.66 -4.00
C ARG A 78 -20.96 -13.31 -3.21
N SER A 79 -22.02 -13.72 -3.91
CA SER A 79 -23.11 -14.51 -3.32
C SER A 79 -22.47 -15.67 -2.55
N GLY A 80 -22.84 -15.79 -1.27
CA GLY A 80 -22.15 -16.61 -0.29
C GLY A 80 -22.08 -18.08 -0.71
N GLY A 81 -20.92 -18.48 -1.24
CA GLY A 81 -20.52 -19.87 -1.23
C GLY A 81 -20.06 -20.26 0.16
N GLN A 82 -20.33 -21.51 0.56
CA GLN A 82 -19.73 -22.08 1.77
C GLN A 82 -18.20 -21.95 1.65
N ILE A 83 -17.56 -21.21 2.57
CA ILE A 83 -16.10 -21.26 2.73
C ILE A 83 -15.75 -22.71 3.02
N LEU A 84 -14.75 -23.26 2.31
CA LEU A 84 -14.21 -24.60 2.54
C LEU A 84 -13.97 -24.81 4.04
N LYS A 85 -14.34 -25.96 4.58
CA LYS A 85 -14.24 -26.24 6.01
C LYS A 85 -12.80 -26.05 6.49
N GLU A 86 -11.86 -26.49 5.68
CA GLU A 86 -10.42 -26.38 5.88
C GLU A 86 -9.98 -24.91 5.99
N ALA A 87 -10.55 -24.00 5.18
CA ALA A 87 -10.23 -22.59 5.26
C ALA A 87 -10.75 -21.94 6.55
N LYS A 88 -11.89 -22.40 7.09
CA LYS A 88 -12.36 -21.97 8.41
C LYS A 88 -11.46 -22.50 9.53
N ASP A 89 -11.02 -23.74 9.42
CA ASP A 89 -10.15 -24.37 10.42
C ASP A 89 -8.79 -23.65 10.46
N VAL A 90 -8.21 -23.31 9.30
CA VAL A 90 -6.98 -22.52 9.21
C VAL A 90 -7.16 -21.11 9.78
N GLN A 91 -8.26 -20.43 9.45
CA GLN A 91 -8.56 -19.11 10.02
C GLN A 91 -8.68 -19.17 11.55
N HIS A 92 -9.36 -20.19 12.07
CA HIS A 92 -9.50 -20.40 13.50
C HIS A 92 -8.13 -20.64 14.17
N GLN A 93 -7.30 -21.52 13.61
CA GLN A 93 -5.97 -21.80 14.13
C GLN A 93 -5.09 -20.54 14.22
N PHE A 94 -5.05 -19.73 13.15
CA PHE A 94 -4.29 -18.48 13.19
C PHE A 94 -4.87 -17.47 14.18
N THR A 95 -6.21 -17.39 14.29
CA THR A 95 -6.85 -16.51 15.26
C THR A 95 -6.46 -16.88 16.68
N VAL A 96 -6.45 -18.18 17.00
CA VAL A 96 -6.02 -18.65 18.33
C VAL A 96 -4.54 -18.37 18.57
N TYR A 97 -3.68 -18.60 17.58
CA TYR A 97 -2.24 -18.35 17.72
C TYR A 97 -1.92 -16.86 17.92
N PHE A 98 -2.40 -15.98 17.04
CA PHE A 98 -2.05 -14.55 17.07
C PHE A 98 -2.70 -13.76 18.21
N ASN A 99 -3.75 -14.31 18.84
CA ASN A 99 -4.34 -13.73 20.06
C ASN A 99 -3.92 -14.49 21.35
N GLY A 100 -3.01 -15.45 21.22
CA GLY A 100 -2.53 -16.30 22.31
C GLY A 100 -1.01 -16.34 22.35
N GLU A 101 -0.43 -17.49 22.01
CA GLU A 101 1.02 -17.72 22.05
C GLU A 101 1.83 -16.74 21.18
N GLY A 102 1.29 -16.35 20.04
CA GLY A 102 1.90 -15.39 19.12
C GLY A 102 1.53 -13.94 19.40
N ALA A 103 0.86 -13.64 20.51
CA ALA A 103 0.48 -12.28 20.87
C ALA A 103 1.73 -11.44 21.22
N VAL A 104 1.72 -10.18 20.80
CA VAL A 104 2.83 -9.25 21.00
C VAL A 104 2.46 -8.15 22.01
N PRO A 105 3.44 -7.57 22.74
CA PRO A 105 3.17 -6.73 23.91
C PRO A 105 2.38 -5.44 23.66
N TRP A 106 2.21 -5.02 22.42
CA TRP A 106 1.50 -3.79 22.03
C TRP A 106 0.06 -4.04 21.57
N GLN A 107 -0.43 -5.28 21.61
CA GLN A 107 -1.80 -5.65 21.21
C GLN A 107 -2.86 -5.41 22.31
N GLU A 108 -2.48 -4.89 23.48
CA GLU A 108 -3.41 -4.43 24.53
C GLU A 108 -3.74 -2.93 24.41
#